data_AF-A0A4V6PAA5-F1
#
_entry.id   AF-A0A4V6PAA5-F1
#
_cell.length_a   1.000
_cell.length_b   1.000
_cell.length_c   1.000
_cell.angle_alpha   90.00
_cell.angle_beta   90.00
_cell.angle_gamma   90.00
#
_symmetry.space_group_name_H-M   'P 1'
#
loop_
_entity.id
_entity.type
_entity.pdbx_description
1 polymer ?
#
loop_
_entity_poly.entity_id
_entity_poly.type
_entity_poly.pdbx_seq_one_letter_code
_entity_poly.pdbx_strand_id
1 'polypeptide(L)'
;MTVLCRYCGTLLHPVIMAEGHENHPTCGPEFRRLDAADKARRRVVTATAGARPVAACGSEVPSVATGPEINIGRNHPQSSHTMARLLKGIRLDILRALRAHGPLTDYELENMLRRSHQSISGGRRRCAIDALVEDTGKRRQNRFGNSVIVWTITPRGIAASGG
;
A
#
# COMPACT_ATOMS: atom_id res chain seq x y z
N MET A 1 -13.96 -31.13 1.73
CA MET A 1 -13.18 -30.75 2.92
C MET A 1 -12.36 -29.53 2.56
N THR A 2 -12.37 -28.49 3.40
CA THR A 2 -11.73 -27.21 3.11
C THR A 2 -10.55 -27.04 4.06
N VAL A 3 -9.32 -26.95 3.55
CA VAL A 3 -8.09 -26.85 4.36
C VAL A 3 -7.54 -25.43 4.31
N LEU A 4 -7.18 -24.88 5.47
CA LEU A 4 -6.58 -23.55 5.61
C LEU A 4 -5.07 -23.68 5.82
N CYS A 5 -4.29 -22.75 5.27
CA CYS A 5 -2.84 -22.72 5.47
C CYS A 5 -2.53 -22.33 6.90
N ARG A 6 -1.64 -23.09 7.54
CA ARG A 6 -1.24 -22.90 8.93
C ARG A 6 -0.53 -21.57 9.20
N TYR A 7 0.09 -20.97 8.18
CA TYR A 7 0.86 -19.73 8.34
C TYR A 7 0.07 -18.45 8.07
N CYS A 8 -0.76 -18.43 7.03
CA CYS A 8 -1.48 -17.22 6.60
C CYS A 8 -2.98 -17.27 6.87
N GLY A 9 -3.53 -18.44 7.23
CA GLY A 9 -4.94 -18.63 7.52
C GLY A 9 -5.86 -18.54 6.29
N THR A 10 -5.31 -18.51 5.08
CA THR A 10 -6.09 -18.50 3.83
C THR A 10 -6.28 -19.90 3.28
N LEU A 11 -7.29 -20.06 2.44
CA LEU A 11 -7.64 -21.33 1.79
C LEU A 11 -6.48 -21.87 0.97
N LEU A 12 -6.16 -23.16 1.17
CA LEU A 12 -5.26 -23.86 0.26
C LEU A 12 -5.94 -24.05 -1.10
N HIS A 13 -5.14 -23.96 -2.15
CA HIS A 13 -5.59 -24.31 -3.48
C HIS A 13 -5.81 -25.84 -3.57
N PRO A 14 -6.84 -26.34 -4.27
CA PRO A 14 -7.12 -27.78 -4.36
C PRO A 14 -5.96 -28.62 -4.87
N VAL A 15 -5.16 -28.09 -5.80
CA VAL A 15 -3.94 -28.75 -6.30
C VAL A 15 -2.94 -29.01 -5.18
N ILE A 16 -2.72 -28.02 -4.31
CA ILE A 16 -1.78 -28.11 -3.18
C ILE A 16 -2.30 -29.13 -2.15
N MET A 17 -3.63 -29.19 -1.95
CA MET A 17 -4.25 -30.20 -1.08
C MET A 17 -4.10 -31.61 -1.65
N ALA A 18 -4.23 -31.79 -2.97
CA ALA A 18 -4.09 -33.09 -3.63
C ALA A 18 -2.65 -33.63 -3.55
N GLU A 19 -1.66 -32.76 -3.50
CA GLU A 19 -0.24 -33.09 -3.30
C GLU A 19 0.11 -33.37 -1.83
N GLY A 20 -0.85 -33.27 -0.90
CA GLY A 20 -0.65 -33.55 0.52
C GLY A 20 0.05 -32.44 1.30
N HIS A 21 0.13 -31.23 0.75
CA HIS A 21 0.76 -30.10 1.42
C HIS A 21 -0.20 -29.40 2.38
N GLU A 22 0.29 -29.04 3.57
CA GLU A 22 -0.49 -28.34 4.61
C GLU A 22 -0.43 -26.81 4.51
N ASN A 23 0.43 -26.27 3.64
CA ASN A 23 0.73 -24.83 3.53
C ASN A 23 0.91 -24.41 2.07
N HIS A 24 0.71 -23.12 1.75
CA HIS A 24 1.12 -22.61 0.43
C HIS A 24 2.63 -22.78 0.26
N PRO A 25 3.12 -23.04 -0.97
CA PRO A 25 4.55 -23.17 -1.23
C PRO A 25 5.33 -21.89 -0.88
N THR A 26 4.67 -20.72 -0.90
CA THR A 26 5.24 -19.43 -0.48
C THR A 26 5.09 -19.15 1.02
N CYS A 27 4.41 -20.01 1.76
CA CYS A 27 4.14 -19.90 3.18
C CYS A 27 4.94 -20.95 3.95
N GLY A 28 6.18 -20.61 4.29
CA GLY A 28 7.04 -21.44 5.13
C GLY A 28 8.28 -20.68 5.61
N PRO A 29 8.94 -21.15 6.67
CA PRO A 29 10.17 -20.53 7.19
C PRO A 29 11.33 -20.60 6.18
N GLU A 30 11.35 -21.61 5.31
CA GLU A 30 12.34 -21.81 4.24
C GLU A 30 12.24 -20.71 3.14
N PHE A 31 11.03 -20.35 2.72
CA PHE A 31 10.82 -19.31 1.68
C PHE A 31 11.09 -17.89 2.18
N ARG A 32 10.94 -17.62 3.49
CA ARG A 32 11.34 -16.32 4.06
C ARG A 32 12.85 -16.06 3.95
N ARG A 33 13.68 -17.10 3.78
CA ARG A 33 15.13 -16.95 3.58
C ARG A 33 15.51 -16.71 2.11
N LEU A 34 14.74 -17.25 1.16
CA LEU A 34 15.02 -17.10 -0.27
C LEU A 34 14.74 -15.67 -0.79
N ASP A 35 13.75 -14.97 -0.24
CA ASP A 35 13.45 -13.58 -0.61
C ASP A 35 14.61 -12.59 -0.32
N ALA A 36 15.47 -12.91 0.67
CA ALA A 36 16.63 -12.08 0.99
C ALA A 36 17.77 -12.28 -0.03
N ALA A 37 17.96 -13.51 -0.52
CA ALA A 37 19.02 -13.85 -1.46
C ALA A 37 18.68 -13.48 -2.91
N ASP A 38 17.41 -13.61 -3.33
CA ASP A 38 17.00 -13.34 -4.72
C ASP A 38 16.91 -11.83 -5.02
N LYS A 39 16.61 -11.00 -4.00
CA LYS A 39 16.70 -9.53 -4.10
C LYS A 39 18.11 -9.01 -4.37
N ALA A 40 19.14 -9.75 -3.97
CA ALA A 40 20.53 -9.37 -4.24
C ALA A 40 20.91 -9.59 -5.72
N ARG A 41 20.29 -10.56 -6.41
CA ARG A 41 20.64 -10.91 -7.79
C ARG A 41 20.01 -9.99 -8.84
N ARG A 42 18.88 -9.34 -8.56
CA ARG A 42 18.22 -8.41 -9.50
C ARG A 42 18.81 -7.00 -9.54
N ARG A 43 19.90 -6.72 -8.81
CA ARG A 43 20.55 -5.40 -8.76
C ARG A 43 21.75 -5.22 -9.70
N VAL A 44 22.10 -6.24 -10.49
CA VAL A 44 23.33 -6.26 -11.33
C VAL A 44 23.03 -6.30 -12.84
N VAL A 45 21.95 -5.64 -13.29
CA VAL A 45 21.78 -5.37 -14.73
C VAL A 45 21.35 -3.92 -14.92
N THR A 46 22.34 -3.04 -14.96
CA THR A 46 22.23 -1.72 -15.58
C THR A 46 23.40 -1.52 -16.52
N ALA A 47 23.11 -0.85 -17.64
CA ALA A 47 24.02 -0.09 -18.50
C ALA A 47 24.66 -0.81 -19.69
N THR A 48 24.11 -0.52 -20.88
CA THR A 48 24.76 -0.15 -22.16
C THR A 48 23.64 -0.11 -23.21
N ALA A 49 23.41 0.85 -24.10
CA ALA A 49 24.11 2.00 -24.69
C ALA A 49 23.00 3.06 -25.02
N GLY A 50 23.18 4.36 -25.28
CA GLY A 50 24.18 5.10 -26.04
C GLY A 50 23.43 6.00 -27.05
N ALA A 51 23.84 7.29 -27.14
CA ALA A 51 23.55 8.30 -28.18
C ALA A 51 22.34 9.27 -28.07
N ARG A 52 22.66 10.59 -28.01
CA ARG A 52 21.87 11.80 -28.39
C ARG A 52 22.16 12.13 -29.89
N PRO A 53 21.65 13.18 -30.59
CA PRO A 53 20.76 14.31 -30.21
C PRO A 53 19.63 14.72 -31.21
N VAL A 54 18.73 15.61 -30.73
CA VAL A 54 17.97 16.74 -31.35
C VAL A 54 17.56 16.72 -32.85
N ALA A 55 16.25 16.86 -33.12
CA ALA A 55 15.70 17.64 -34.25
C ALA A 55 14.25 18.09 -33.97
N ALA A 56 13.94 19.33 -34.36
CA ALA A 56 12.67 20.04 -34.16
C ALA A 56 11.79 20.05 -35.43
N CYS A 57 10.47 20.09 -35.25
CA CYS A 57 9.38 20.63 -36.12
C CYS A 57 8.09 20.02 -35.55
N GLY A 58 7.06 20.75 -35.08
CA GLY A 58 6.35 21.87 -35.70
C GLY A 58 4.90 21.41 -35.88
N SER A 59 3.94 22.29 -35.53
CA SER A 59 2.49 22.22 -35.80
C SER A 59 1.62 21.36 -34.85
N GLU A 60 0.42 21.74 -34.38
CA GLU A 60 -0.42 22.94 -34.35
C GLU A 60 -1.50 22.66 -33.29
N VAL A 61 -1.97 23.71 -32.62
CA VAL A 61 -3.10 23.67 -31.67
C VAL A 61 -4.41 23.50 -32.43
N PRO A 62 -5.43 22.87 -31.84
CA PRO A 62 -6.65 23.63 -31.65
C PRO A 62 -7.18 23.59 -30.22
N SER A 63 -7.43 24.79 -29.72
CA SER A 63 -8.22 25.13 -28.56
C SER A 63 -9.71 24.98 -28.89
N VAL A 64 -10.44 24.10 -28.17
CA VAL A 64 -11.89 24.24 -27.94
C VAL A 64 -12.25 23.70 -26.56
N ALA A 65 -12.40 24.65 -25.65
CA ALA A 65 -13.49 24.87 -24.68
C ALA A 65 -14.26 23.70 -24.03
N THR A 66 -14.45 23.93 -22.72
CA THR A 66 -15.59 23.55 -21.85
C THR A 66 -15.55 22.15 -21.24
N GLY A 67 -15.14 22.13 -19.96
CA GLY A 67 -14.93 20.92 -19.20
C GLY A 67 -16.22 20.19 -18.81
N PRO A 68 -16.11 18.91 -18.40
CA PRO A 68 -17.13 18.29 -17.60
C PRO A 68 -16.98 18.84 -16.17
N GLU A 69 -18.07 19.43 -15.68
CA GLU A 69 -18.25 19.77 -14.28
C GLU A 69 -17.74 18.63 -13.40
N ILE A 70 -16.75 18.94 -12.58
CA ILE A 70 -16.35 18.09 -11.48
C ILE A 70 -17.56 18.09 -10.55
N ASN A 71 -18.42 17.10 -10.73
CA ASN A 71 -19.53 16.83 -9.83
C ASN A 71 -18.88 16.34 -8.54
N ILE A 72 -18.45 17.29 -7.70
CA ILE A 72 -18.10 17.06 -6.30
C ILE A 72 -19.42 16.68 -5.65
N GLY A 73 -19.80 15.42 -5.87
CA GLY A 73 -20.90 14.77 -5.21
C GLY A 73 -20.64 14.96 -3.74
N ARG A 74 -21.48 15.79 -3.12
CA ARG A 74 -21.55 16.01 -1.68
C ARG A 74 -21.35 14.67 -1.00
N ASN A 75 -20.22 14.48 -0.34
CA ASN A 75 -19.99 13.33 0.52
C ASN A 75 -21.07 13.40 1.61
N HIS A 76 -22.14 12.62 1.42
CA HIS A 76 -23.24 12.54 2.36
C HIS A 76 -22.66 12.08 3.71
N PRO A 77 -22.92 12.77 4.84
CA PRO A 77 -22.38 12.36 6.14
C PRO A 77 -22.77 10.93 6.56
N GLN A 78 -23.80 10.35 5.94
CA GLN A 78 -24.23 8.97 6.17
C GLN A 78 -23.25 7.90 5.65
N SER A 79 -22.50 8.17 4.56
CA SER A 79 -21.60 7.16 3.98
C SER A 79 -20.27 7.04 4.74
N SER A 80 -19.79 8.12 5.35
CA SER A 80 -18.61 8.10 6.25
C SER A 80 -18.91 7.37 7.57
N HIS A 81 -20.09 7.59 8.16
CA HIS A 81 -20.54 6.87 9.37
C HIS A 81 -20.69 5.36 9.15
N THR A 82 -21.14 4.94 7.97
CA THR A 82 -21.29 3.50 7.65
C THR A 82 -19.94 2.81 7.50
N MET A 83 -18.96 3.49 6.86
CA MET A 83 -17.60 2.96 6.73
C MET A 83 -16.87 2.86 8.07
N ALA A 84 -17.06 3.83 8.98
CA ALA A 84 -16.45 3.83 10.31
C ALA A 84 -16.78 2.55 11.11
N ARG A 85 -18.03 2.06 11.01
CA ARG A 85 -18.46 0.82 11.68
C ARG A 85 -17.87 -0.47 11.10
N LEU A 86 -17.40 -0.42 9.85
CA LEU A 86 -16.92 -1.59 9.12
C LEU A 86 -15.39 -1.75 9.17
N LEU A 87 -14.66 -0.67 9.46
CA LEU A 87 -13.21 -0.73 9.57
C LEU A 87 -12.80 -1.49 10.84
N LYS A 88 -12.12 -2.63 10.65
CA LYS A 88 -11.59 -3.47 11.72
C LYS A 88 -10.14 -3.84 11.44
N GLY A 89 -9.44 -4.23 12.51
CA GLY A 89 -8.06 -4.72 12.46
C GLY A 89 -7.08 -3.65 11.97
N ILE A 90 -6.10 -4.08 11.18
CA ILE A 90 -4.91 -3.29 10.82
C ILE A 90 -5.21 -1.92 10.20
N ARG A 91 -6.31 -1.81 9.46
CA ARG A 91 -6.71 -0.54 8.82
C ARG A 91 -7.10 0.50 9.87
N LEU A 92 -7.88 0.09 10.87
CA LEU A 92 -8.30 0.96 11.96
C LEU A 92 -7.11 1.34 12.83
N ASP A 93 -6.22 0.39 13.11
CA ASP A 93 -5.00 0.64 13.88
C ASP A 93 -4.09 1.68 13.20
N ILE A 94 -3.92 1.59 11.87
CA ILE A 94 -3.16 2.58 11.10
C ILE A 94 -3.80 3.97 11.18
N LEU A 95 -5.12 4.07 10.99
CA LEU A 95 -5.82 5.37 11.06
C LEU A 95 -5.72 5.99 12.46
N ARG A 96 -5.86 5.18 13.51
CA ARG A 96 -5.70 5.64 14.89
C ARG A 96 -4.28 6.12 15.17
N ALA A 97 -3.27 5.40 14.70
CA ALA A 97 -1.87 5.80 14.83
C ALA A 97 -1.59 7.14 14.14
N LEU A 98 -2.04 7.30 12.89
CA LEU A 98 -1.88 8.55 12.14
C LEU A 98 -2.64 9.71 12.76
N ARG A 99 -3.81 9.46 13.35
CA ARG A 99 -4.57 10.49 14.07
C ARG A 99 -3.88 10.91 15.37
N ALA A 100 -3.35 9.96 16.13
CA ALA A 100 -2.72 10.22 17.42
C ALA A 100 -1.34 10.88 17.30
N HIS A 101 -0.55 10.49 16.30
CA HIS A 101 0.86 10.88 16.18
C HIS A 101 1.15 11.78 14.96
N GLY A 102 0.14 12.05 14.13
CA GLY A 102 0.30 12.83 12.91
C GLY A 102 0.92 12.01 11.76
N PRO A 103 1.62 12.68 10.81
CA PRO A 103 2.13 12.01 9.62
C PRO A 103 3.26 11.02 9.94
N LEU A 104 3.12 9.77 9.49
CA LEU A 104 4.05 8.68 9.74
C LEU A 104 4.45 7.95 8.45
N THR A 105 5.62 7.33 8.48
CA THR A 105 6.13 6.42 7.47
C THR A 105 5.70 4.99 7.75
N ASP A 106 5.73 4.11 6.75
CA ASP A 106 5.46 2.67 6.94
C ASP A 106 6.39 2.07 8.01
N TYR A 107 7.64 2.51 8.05
CA TYR A 107 8.63 2.07 9.04
C TYR A 107 8.25 2.47 10.48
N GLU A 108 7.77 3.70 10.68
CA GLU A 108 7.31 4.16 12.00
C GLU A 108 6.04 3.42 12.42
N LEU A 109 5.11 3.18 11.50
CA LEU A 109 3.89 2.41 11.74
C LEU A 109 4.19 0.95 12.11
N GLU A 110 5.17 0.31 11.47
CA GLU A 110 5.63 -1.04 11.82
C GLU A 110 6.14 -1.13 13.25
N ASN A 111 7.02 -0.20 13.64
CA ASN A 111 7.60 -0.15 14.97
C ASN A 111 6.51 0.10 16.03
N MET A 112 5.61 1.03 15.75
CA MET A 112 4.55 1.45 16.69
C MET A 112 3.50 0.36 16.90
N LEU A 113 3.02 -0.24 15.80
CA LEU A 113 1.96 -1.25 15.86
C LEU A 113 2.49 -2.66 16.09
N ARG A 114 3.82 -2.84 16.13
CA ARG A 114 4.51 -4.13 16.26
C ARG A 114 3.99 -5.17 15.25
N ARG A 115 3.79 -4.74 14.01
CA ARG A 115 3.32 -5.57 12.89
C ARG A 115 4.39 -5.66 11.81
N SER A 116 4.30 -6.69 10.96
CA SER A 116 5.23 -6.84 9.83
C SER A 116 5.00 -5.76 8.76
N HIS A 117 6.07 -5.40 8.05
CA HIS A 117 6.03 -4.50 6.89
C HIS A 117 4.94 -4.88 5.88
N GLN A 118 4.82 -6.17 5.54
CA GLN A 118 3.82 -6.65 4.58
C GLN A 118 2.39 -6.35 5.05
N SER A 119 2.12 -6.52 6.34
CA SER A 119 0.81 -6.23 6.92
C SER A 119 0.52 -4.74 6.89
N ILE A 120 1.48 -3.90 7.32
CA ILE A 120 1.34 -2.45 7.35
C ILE A 120 1.18 -1.88 5.94
N SER A 121 2.08 -2.24 5.02
CA SER A 121 2.04 -1.79 3.63
C SER A 121 0.75 -2.22 2.93
N GLY A 122 0.29 -3.46 3.15
CA GLY A 122 -0.98 -3.94 2.62
C GLY A 122 -2.19 -3.20 3.20
N GLY A 123 -2.22 -2.99 4.52
CA GLY A 123 -3.27 -2.24 5.22
C GLY A 123 -3.32 -0.79 4.78
N ARG A 124 -2.17 -0.12 4.74
CA ARG A 124 -2.01 1.27 4.30
C ARG A 124 -2.39 1.44 2.83
N ARG A 125 -1.97 0.52 1.94
CA ARG A 125 -2.37 0.56 0.52
C ARG A 125 -3.89 0.52 0.37
N ARG A 126 -4.59 -0.34 1.14
CA ARG A 126 -6.05 -0.38 1.15
C ARG A 126 -6.65 0.93 1.68
N CYS A 127 -6.09 1.51 2.74
CA CYS A 127 -6.52 2.82 3.22
C CYS A 127 -6.32 3.94 2.19
N ALA A 128 -5.24 3.89 1.40
CA ALA A 128 -4.98 4.86 0.34
C ALA A 128 -5.96 4.71 -0.83
N ILE A 129 -6.25 3.47 -1.25
CA ILE A 129 -7.27 3.17 -2.27
C ILE A 129 -8.64 3.72 -1.85
N ASP A 130 -8.98 3.57 -0.57
CA ASP A 130 -10.25 4.06 -0.01
C ASP A 130 -10.23 5.56 0.34
N ALA A 131 -9.17 6.29 -0.06
CA ALA A 131 -8.96 7.72 0.19
C ALA A 131 -9.04 8.14 1.67
N LEU A 132 -8.63 7.23 2.58
CA LEU A 132 -8.58 7.48 4.03
C LEU A 132 -7.21 8.02 4.49
N VAL A 133 -6.17 7.76 3.71
CA VAL A 133 -4.81 8.29 3.91
C VAL A 133 -4.26 8.75 2.56
N GLU A 134 -3.33 9.69 2.59
CA GLU A 134 -2.70 10.23 1.40
C GLU A 134 -1.18 10.40 1.58
N ASP A 135 -0.46 10.39 0.45
CA ASP A 135 0.97 10.69 0.41
C ASP A 135 1.14 12.20 0.56
N THR A 136 1.97 12.62 1.51
CA THR A 136 2.26 14.04 1.74
C THR A 136 3.18 14.66 0.68
N GLY A 137 3.71 13.85 -0.24
CA GLY A 137 4.77 14.22 -1.18
C GLY A 137 6.15 14.31 -0.52
N LYS A 138 6.22 14.22 0.81
CA LYS A 138 7.46 14.30 1.57
C LYS A 138 8.06 12.92 1.79
N ARG A 139 9.38 12.89 1.89
CA ARG A 139 10.15 11.69 2.22
C ARG A 139 10.94 11.92 3.50
N ARG A 140 11.15 10.87 4.30
CA ARG A 140 12.05 10.85 5.47
C ARG A 140 13.08 9.75 5.29
N GLN A 141 14.26 9.89 5.87
CA GLN A 141 15.21 8.79 5.96
C GLN A 141 14.87 7.90 7.15
N ASN A 142 14.91 6.59 6.95
CA ASN A 142 14.84 5.64 8.06
C ASN A 142 16.24 5.38 8.65
N ARG A 143 16.31 4.58 9.72
CA ARG A 143 17.58 4.23 10.40
C ARG A 143 18.62 3.54 9.51
N PHE A 144 18.21 3.04 8.34
CA PHE A 144 19.08 2.36 7.37
C PHE A 144 19.49 3.30 6.22
N GLY A 145 19.17 4.60 6.31
CA GLY A 145 19.45 5.59 5.26
C GLY A 145 18.49 5.52 4.06
N ASN A 146 17.45 4.70 4.10
CA ASN A 146 16.49 4.61 2.99
C ASN A 146 15.47 5.74 3.05
N SER A 147 15.18 6.34 1.90
CA SER A 147 14.13 7.35 1.74
C SER A 147 12.74 6.69 1.69
N VAL A 148 11.87 7.02 2.65
CA VAL A 148 10.54 6.44 2.84
C VAL A 148 9.44 7.50 2.77
N ILE A 149 8.27 7.12 2.25
CA ILE A 149 7.10 8.00 2.10
C ILE A 149 6.50 8.33 3.46
N VAL A 150 6.14 9.60 3.65
CA VAL A 150 5.35 10.06 4.78
C VAL A 150 3.88 10.12 4.41
N TRP A 151 3.06 9.39 5.15
CA TRP A 151 1.62 9.31 4.98
C TRP A 151 0.91 10.18 6.00
N THR A 152 -0.20 10.81 5.59
CA THR A 152 -1.08 11.55 6.50
C THR A 152 -2.51 11.02 6.40
N ILE A 153 -3.29 11.23 7.45
CA ILE A 153 -4.71 10.89 7.47
C ILE A 153 -5.53 11.99 6.79
N THR A 154 -6.48 11.61 5.93
CA THR A 154 -7.38 12.58 5.27
C THR A 154 -8.55 12.94 6.20
N PRO A 155 -9.30 14.03 5.95
CA PRO A 155 -10.53 14.33 6.70
C PRO A 155 -11.53 13.16 6.71
N ARG A 156 -11.62 12.42 5.60
CA ARG A 156 -12.45 11.20 5.49
C ARG A 156 -11.92 10.08 6.39
N GLY A 157 -10.61 9.89 6.45
CA GLY A 157 -9.96 8.95 7.36
C GLY A 157 -10.21 9.28 8.83
N ILE A 158 -10.18 10.57 9.19
CA ILE A 158 -10.48 11.03 10.56
C ILE A 158 -11.89 10.63 10.96
N ALA A 159 -12.90 10.95 10.14
CA ALA A 159 -14.29 10.55 10.39
C ALA A 159 -14.46 9.03 10.49
N ALA A 160 -13.72 8.27 9.66
CA ALA A 160 -13.77 6.81 9.66
C ALA A 160 -13.07 6.15 10.87
N SER A 161 -12.12 6.84 11.52
CA SER A 161 -11.35 6.32 12.66
C SER A 161 -12.13 6.30 13.99
N GLY A 162 -13.34 6.85 14.01
CA GLY A 162 -14.13 7.11 15.21
C GLY A 162 -13.86 8.54 15.68
N GLY A 163 -14.77 9.45 15.32
CA GLY A 163 -14.78 10.86 15.72
C GLY A 163 -14.57 11.02 17.22
#